data_AF-A0A0L8VF09-F1
#
_entry.id   AF-A0A0L8VF09-F1
#
_cell.length_a   1.000
_cell.length_b   1.000
_cell.length_c   1.000
_cell.angle_alpha   90.00
_cell.angle_beta   90.00
_cell.angle_gamma   90.00
#
_symmetry.space_group_name_H-M   'P 1'
#
loop_
_entity.id
_entity.type
_entity.pdbx_description
1 polymer ?
#
loop_
_entity_poly.entity_id
_entity_poly.type
_entity_poly.pdbx_seq_one_letter_code
_entity_poly.pdbx_strand_id
1 'polypeptide(L)' 'MTYHVYVLHSEKFDKIYVGMTSDLERRVFAHNNLPKGWTKSFRPWKLIGY' A
#
# COMPACT_ATOMS: atom_id res chain seq x y z
N MET A 1 -2.43 4.67 -20.30
CA MET A 1 -2.54 4.81 -18.83
C MET A 1 -1.14 4.74 -18.24
N THR A 2 -0.80 5.67 -17.35
CA THR A 2 0.50 5.69 -16.67
C THR A 2 0.45 4.76 -15.46
N TYR A 3 1.54 4.03 -15.19
CA TYR A 3 1.69 3.20 -14.00
C TYR A 3 2.82 3.76 -13.15
N HIS A 4 2.61 3.76 -11.83
CA HIS A 4 3.60 4.19 -10.86
C HIS A 4 4.00 3.01 -9.96
N VAL A 5 5.28 2.95 -9.61
CA VAL A 5 5.79 2.02 -8.60
C VAL A 5 5.78 2.75 -7.28
N TYR A 6 5.05 2.24 -6.29
CA TYR A 6 4.89 2.91 -5.01
C TYR A 6 5.44 2.08 -3.86
N VAL A 7 5.77 2.78 -2.77
CA VAL A 7 6.28 2.19 -1.54
C VAL A 7 5.37 2.58 -0.37
N LEU A 8 4.87 1.57 0.34
CA LEU A 8 4.15 1.73 1.60
C LEU A 8 4.99 1.25 2.77
N HIS A 9 4.89 1.94 3.89
CA HIS A 9 5.50 1.57 5.16
C HIS A 9 4.43 1.37 6.23
N SER A 10 4.52 0.23 6.92
CA SER A 10 3.77 -0.04 8.13
C SER A 10 4.67 0.18 9.34
N GLU A 11 4.58 1.36 9.94
CA GLU A 11 5.40 1.75 11.09
C GLU A 11 5.22 0.80 12.29
N LYS A 12 4.00 0.28 12.49
CA LYS A 12 3.69 -0.60 13.62
C LYS A 12 4.39 -1.96 13.52
N PHE A 13 4.63 -2.43 12.30
CA PHE A 13 5.15 -3.78 12.05
C PHE A 13 6.54 -3.77 11.39
N ASP A 14 7.10 -2.58 11.17
CA ASP A 14 8.35 -2.36 10.45
C ASP A 14 8.38 -3.15 9.12
N LYS A 15 7.32 -2.97 8.32
CA LYS A 15 7.17 -3.63 7.02
C LYS A 15 7.11 -2.65 5.88
N ILE A 16 7.84 -2.97 4.82
CA ILE A 16 7.77 -2.29 3.54
C ILE A 16 6.97 -3.14 2.56
N TYR A 17 6.12 -2.47 1.79
CA TYR A 17 5.41 -3.05 0.65
C TYR A 17 5.73 -2.22 -0.59
N VAL A 18 6.21 -2.87 -1.65
CA VAL A 18 6.43 -2.25 -2.96
C VAL A 18 5.42 -2.82 -3.93
N GLY A 19 4.73 -1.96 -4.68
CA GLY A 19 3.75 -2.38 -5.67
C GLY A 19 3.71 -1.45 -6.86
N MET A 20 2.86 -1.77 -7.83
CA MET A 20 2.60 -0.91 -8.98
C MET A 20 1.10 -0.75 -9.21
N THR A 21 0.68 0.43 -9.67
CA THR A 21 -0.73 0.72 -9.95
C THR A 21 -0.86 1.88 -10.92
N SER A 22 -1.96 1.91 -11.66
CA SER A 22 -2.37 3.09 -12.46
C SER A 22 -3.27 4.03 -11.67
N ASP A 23 -3.64 3.66 -10.44
CA ASP A 23 -4.51 4.40 -9.53
C ASP A 23 -3.96 4.23 -8.10
N LEU A 24 -3.22 5.23 -7.62
CA LEU A 24 -2.48 5.18 -6.36
C LEU A 24 -3.42 5.34 -5.15
N GLU A 25 -4.36 6.27 -5.23
CA GLU A 25 -5.32 6.55 -4.15
C GLU A 25 -6.17 5.32 -3.85
N ARG A 26 -6.79 4.73 -4.88
CA ARG A 26 -7.58 3.50 -4.73
C ARG A 26 -6.76 2.36 -4.15
N ARG A 27 -5.49 2.26 -4.55
CA ARG A 27 -4.60 1.19 -4.09
C ARG A 27 -4.23 1.34 -2.62
N VAL A 28 -3.85 2.54 -2.19
CA VAL A 28 -3.57 2.84 -0.77
C VAL A 28 -4.82 2.61 0.08
N PHE A 29 -5.99 3.05 -0.39
CA PHE A 29 -7.28 2.76 0.26
C PHE A 29 -7.50 1.25 0.42
N ALA A 30 -7.26 0.47 -0.63
CA ALA A 30 -7.45 -0.97 -0.60
C ALA A 30 -6.57 -1.67 0.45
N HIS A 31 -5.29 -1.30 0.54
CA HIS A 31 -4.36 -1.89 1.51
C HIS A 31 -4.81 -1.65 2.96
N ASN A 32 -5.40 -0.49 3.24
CA ASN A 32 -5.84 -0.08 4.57
C ASN A 32 -7.26 -0.53 4.94
N ASN A 33 -8.13 -0.81 3.97
CA ASN A 33 -9.55 -1.03 4.27
C ASN A 33 -10.06 -2.43 3.87
N LEU A 34 -9.66 -2.98 2.72
CA LEU A 34 -10.29 -4.18 2.17
C LEU A 34 -9.79 -5.50 2.80
N PRO A 35 -10.63 -6.46 3.22
CA PRO A 35 -10.22 -7.62 4.03
C PRO A 35 -9.39 -8.69 3.29
N LYS A 36 -8.90 -8.39 2.09
CA LYS A 36 -8.20 -9.33 1.20
C LYS A 36 -6.68 -9.09 1.19
N GLY A 37 -5.93 -10.19 1.11
CA GLY A 37 -4.48 -10.19 0.89
C GLY A 37 -3.65 -10.07 2.16
N TRP A 38 -2.33 -10.22 1.99
CA TRP A 38 -1.33 -10.22 3.07
C TRP A 38 -1.27 -8.88 3.82
N THR A 39 -1.45 -7.77 3.11
CA THR A 39 -1.31 -6.43 3.69
C THR A 39 -2.35 -6.10 4.75
N LYS A 40 -3.46 -6.82 4.83
CA LYS A 40 -4.50 -6.56 5.84
C LYS A 40 -4.00 -6.71 7.28
N SER A 41 -3.05 -7.62 7.51
CA SER A 41 -2.52 -7.93 8.84
C SER A 41 -1.53 -6.89 9.36
N PHE A 42 -1.02 -6.02 8.48
CA PHE A 42 0.04 -5.05 8.80
C PHE A 42 -0.42 -3.61 8.59
N ARG A 43 -1.71 -3.34 8.82
CA ARG A 43 -2.24 -1.97 8.82
C ARG A 43 -1.87 -1.24 10.12
N PRO A 44 -1.79 0.10 10.12
CA PRO A 44 -2.00 0.99 8.98
C PRO A 44 -0.76 1.12 8.09
N TRP A 45 -0.98 1.26 6.79
CA TRP A 45 0.04 1.53 5.78
C TRP A 45 0.07 3.02 5.43
N LYS A 46 1.26 3.61 5.42
CA LYS A 46 1.51 4.97 4.97
C LYS A 46 2.27 4.95 3.64
N LEU A 47 1.86 5.79 2.69
CA LEU A 47 2.59 6.00 1.45
C LEU A 47 3.84 6.83 1.72
N ILE A 48 5.00 6.34 1.31
CA ILE A 48 6.29 7.03 1.51
C ILE A 48 7.02 7.39 0.20
N GLY A 49 6.55 6.91 -0.95
CA GLY A 49 7.08 7.28 -2.28
C GLY A 49 6.32 6.62 -3.44
N TYR A 50 6.43 7.18 -4.66
CA TYR A 50 5.83 6.66 -5.90
C TYR A 50 6.58 7.12 -7.17
#